data_AF-T0Q4G8-F1
#
_entry.id   AF-T0Q4G8-F1
#
_cell.length_a   1.000
_cell.length_b   1.000
_cell.length_c   1.000
_cell.angle_alpha   90.00
_cell.angle_beta   90.00
_cell.angle_gamma   90.00
#
_symmetry.space_group_name_H-M   'P 1'
#
loop_
_entity.id
_entity.type
_entity.pdbx_description
1 polymer ?
#
loop_
_entity_poly.entity_id
_entity_poly.type
_entity_poly.pdbx_seq_one_letter_code
_entity_poly.pdbx_strand_id
1 'polypeptide(L)'
;MVDSCMDRGLAHHQGATQTTYQWCDEVESYLSSYLLCHNAANATVLRRLIRERLEAAPRMMAATVSSIESGLSDVNTAVGLLTELRVAINNSFVVTSKHTQTQRDNILRKLDAANTCFEATRDALLRAHDVFNLDAQLVSAITTQARIVRLFITLDNVSVRLAVLEDNCTNLVRCCTSYKDSHHEYIEQLLQ
;
A
#
# COMPACT_ATOMS: atom_id res chain seq x y z
N MET A 1 2.36 -20.37 -11.77
CA MET A 1 1.08 -20.12 -11.06
C MET A 1 1.30 -19.19 -9.88
N VAL A 2 2.22 -19.49 -8.95
CA VAL A 2 2.67 -18.56 -7.89
C VAL A 2 3.15 -17.22 -8.48
N ASP A 3 3.98 -17.28 -9.52
CA ASP A 3 4.48 -16.07 -10.22
C ASP A 3 3.35 -15.18 -10.75
N SER A 4 2.28 -15.78 -11.30
CA SER A 4 1.12 -15.02 -11.80
C SER A 4 0.32 -14.35 -10.69
N CYS A 5 0.28 -14.89 -9.48
CA CYS A 5 -0.33 -14.22 -8.33
C CYS A 5 0.55 -13.05 -7.86
N MET A 6 1.87 -13.23 -7.87
CA MET A 6 2.82 -12.19 -7.48
C MET A 6 2.83 -11.01 -8.43
N ASP A 7 2.80 -11.26 -9.74
CA ASP A 7 2.75 -10.20 -10.75
C ASP A 7 1.47 -9.35 -10.62
N ARG A 8 0.32 -10.00 -10.38
CA ARG A 8 -0.94 -9.29 -10.15
C ARG A 8 -0.94 -8.51 -8.85
N GLY A 9 -0.47 -9.12 -7.76
CA GLY A 9 -0.32 -8.44 -6.47
C GLY A 9 0.55 -7.19 -6.61
N LEU A 10 1.70 -7.31 -7.28
CA LEU A 10 2.59 -6.19 -7.55
C LEU A 10 1.91 -5.08 -8.36
N ALA A 11 1.19 -5.42 -9.42
CA ALA A 11 0.45 -4.45 -10.24
C ALA A 11 -0.64 -3.72 -9.43
N HIS A 12 -1.37 -4.45 -8.58
CA HIS A 12 -2.37 -3.88 -7.67
C HIS A 12 -1.74 -2.90 -6.67
N HIS A 13 -0.59 -3.25 -6.10
CA HIS A 13 0.18 -2.38 -5.21
C HIS A 13 0.65 -1.12 -5.96
N GLN A 14 1.28 -1.27 -7.13
CA GLN A 14 1.78 -0.16 -7.94
C GLN A 14 0.71 0.85 -8.29
N GLY A 15 -0.44 0.38 -8.79
CA GLY A 15 -1.55 1.26 -9.14
C GLY A 15 -2.13 2.00 -7.93
N ALA A 16 -2.26 1.32 -6.79
CA ALA A 16 -2.72 1.90 -5.53
C ALA A 16 -1.74 2.97 -5.00
N THR A 17 -0.45 2.65 -5.00
CA THR A 17 0.62 3.56 -4.57
C THR A 17 0.67 4.80 -5.44
N GLN A 18 0.72 4.64 -6.76
CA GLN A 18 0.81 5.76 -7.69
C GLN A 18 -0.37 6.71 -7.52
N THR A 19 -1.59 6.18 -7.47
CA THR A 19 -2.82 6.97 -7.33
C THR A 19 -2.83 7.76 -6.01
N THR A 20 -2.48 7.09 -4.91
CA THR A 20 -2.50 7.70 -3.58
C THR A 20 -1.39 8.74 -3.43
N TYR A 21 -0.20 8.44 -3.97
CA TYR A 21 0.93 9.36 -3.95
C TYR A 21 0.64 10.65 -4.72
N GLN A 22 0.10 10.55 -5.94
CA GLN A 22 -0.28 11.72 -6.74
C GLN A 22 -1.31 12.58 -6.03
N TRP A 23 -2.32 11.95 -5.42
CA TRP A 23 -3.31 12.68 -4.63
C TRP A 23 -2.71 13.37 -3.41
N CYS A 24 -1.80 12.69 -2.69
CA CYS A 24 -1.08 13.26 -1.56
C CYS A 24 -0.29 14.51 -1.98
N ASP A 25 0.42 14.44 -3.10
CA ASP A 25 1.22 15.54 -3.61
C ASP A 25 0.38 16.77 -3.98
N GLU A 26 -0.72 16.55 -4.71
CA GLU A 26 -1.65 17.62 -5.04
C GLU A 26 -2.25 18.27 -3.79
N VAL A 27 -2.75 17.47 -2.86
CA VAL A 27 -3.45 17.96 -1.66
C VAL A 27 -2.51 18.72 -0.73
N GLU A 28 -1.29 18.22 -0.52
CA GLU A 28 -0.27 18.95 0.25
C GLU A 28 0.05 20.32 -0.36
N SER A 29 0.23 20.38 -1.69
CA SER A 29 0.52 21.62 -2.41
C SER A 29 -0.61 22.64 -2.25
N TYR A 30 -1.86 22.22 -2.46
CA TYR A 30 -3.02 23.11 -2.32
C TYR A 30 -3.26 23.54 -0.88
N LEU A 31 -3.17 22.63 0.10
CA LEU A 31 -3.37 22.96 1.52
C LEU A 31 -2.30 23.92 2.03
N SER A 32 -1.03 23.68 1.69
CA SER A 32 0.06 24.58 2.07
C SER A 32 -0.13 25.96 1.47
N SER A 33 -0.52 26.04 0.19
CA SER A 33 -0.82 27.30 -0.49
C SER A 33 -2.00 28.03 0.15
N TYR A 34 -3.04 27.32 0.57
CA TYR A 34 -4.22 27.90 1.22
C TYR A 34 -3.90 28.47 2.60
N LEU A 35 -3.14 27.73 3.42
CA LEU A 35 -2.74 28.18 4.76
C LEU A 35 -1.83 29.41 4.72
N LEU A 36 -0.99 29.53 3.70
CA LEU A 36 -0.07 30.67 3.52
C LEU A 36 -0.71 31.86 2.77
N CYS A 37 -1.97 31.74 2.33
CA CYS A 37 -2.60 32.76 1.51
C CYS A 37 -3.15 33.95 2.32
N HIS A 38 -2.52 35.11 2.20
CA HIS A 38 -2.97 36.34 2.87
C HIS A 38 -4.03 37.14 2.09
N ASN A 39 -4.29 36.80 0.82
CA ASN A 39 -5.28 37.47 -0.03
C ASN A 39 -6.62 36.70 0.00
N ALA A 40 -7.72 37.37 0.37
CA ALA A 40 -9.04 36.77 0.51
C ALA A 40 -9.62 36.18 -0.80
N ALA A 41 -9.37 36.82 -1.94
CA ALA A 41 -9.82 36.34 -3.25
C ALA A 41 -9.07 35.06 -3.64
N ASN A 42 -7.76 35.04 -3.44
CA ASN A 42 -6.92 33.85 -3.69
C ASN A 42 -7.27 32.71 -2.72
N ALA A 43 -7.53 33.02 -1.45
CA ALA A 43 -7.92 32.04 -0.44
C ALA A 43 -9.25 31.37 -0.81
N THR A 44 -10.21 32.12 -1.37
CA THR A 44 -11.50 31.58 -1.84
C THR A 44 -11.32 30.63 -3.02
N VAL A 45 -10.43 30.97 -3.97
CA VAL A 45 -10.10 30.09 -5.10
C VAL A 45 -9.44 28.79 -4.61
N LEU A 46 -8.44 28.89 -3.74
CA LEU A 46 -7.73 27.74 -3.18
C LEU A 46 -8.68 26.86 -2.34
N ARG A 47 -9.55 27.47 -1.53
CA ARG A 47 -10.59 26.77 -0.75
C ARG A 47 -11.49 25.93 -1.65
N ARG A 48 -11.93 26.49 -2.78
CA ARG A 48 -12.74 25.76 -3.78
C ARG A 48 -11.97 24.60 -4.39
N LEU A 49 -10.73 24.82 -4.81
CA LEU A 49 -9.89 23.78 -5.42
C LEU A 49 -9.64 22.63 -4.45
N ILE A 50 -9.25 22.92 -3.20
CA ILE A 50 -9.06 21.90 -2.16
C ILE A 50 -10.35 21.11 -1.92
N ARG A 51 -11.48 21.81 -1.81
CA ARG A 51 -12.78 21.16 -1.59
C ARG A 51 -13.09 20.13 -2.68
N GLU A 52 -12.89 20.47 -3.95
CA GLU A 52 -13.09 19.55 -5.08
C GLU A 52 -12.24 18.26 -4.93
N ARG A 53 -10.98 18.37 -4.48
CA ARG A 53 -10.09 17.20 -4.29
C ARG A 53 -10.52 16.37 -3.07
N LEU A 54 -10.91 17.03 -1.98
CA LEU A 54 -11.39 16.37 -0.77
C LEU A 54 -12.76 15.71 -0.97
N GLU A 55 -13.59 16.20 -1.89
CA GLU A 55 -14.84 15.55 -2.31
C GLU A 55 -14.60 14.29 -3.13
N ALA A 56 -13.55 14.26 -3.96
CA ALA A 56 -13.16 13.08 -4.72
C ALA A 56 -12.49 12.00 -3.85
N ALA A 57 -11.84 12.40 -2.74
CA ALA A 57 -11.02 11.52 -1.90
C ALA A 57 -11.71 10.23 -1.44
N PRO A 58 -12.96 10.21 -0.92
CA PRO A 58 -13.58 8.97 -0.45
C PRO A 58 -13.74 7.91 -1.54
N ARG A 59 -14.04 8.31 -2.78
CA ARG A 59 -14.19 7.37 -3.90
C ARG A 59 -12.84 6.83 -4.35
N MET A 60 -11.85 7.72 -4.46
CA MET A 60 -10.48 7.34 -4.81
C MET A 60 -9.90 6.38 -3.78
N MET A 61 -9.96 6.74 -2.49
CA MET A 61 -9.38 5.93 -1.43
C MET A 61 -10.10 4.59 -1.26
N ALA A 62 -11.41 4.53 -1.50
CA ALA A 62 -12.13 3.25 -1.54
C ALA A 62 -11.64 2.34 -2.69
N ALA A 63 -11.36 2.91 -3.87
CA ALA A 63 -10.77 2.15 -4.97
C ALA A 63 -9.34 1.70 -4.64
N THR A 64 -8.53 2.55 -4.01
CA THR A 64 -7.18 2.19 -3.51
C THR A 64 -7.24 1.03 -2.52
N VAL A 65 -8.10 1.11 -1.50
CA VAL A 65 -8.28 0.04 -0.50
C VAL A 65 -8.71 -1.26 -1.17
N SER A 66 -9.66 -1.21 -2.11
CA SER A 66 -10.09 -2.39 -2.85
C SER A 66 -8.96 -3.02 -3.70
N SER A 67 -8.08 -2.21 -4.27
CA SER A 67 -6.88 -2.70 -4.98
C SER A 67 -5.89 -3.37 -4.02
N ILE A 68 -5.65 -2.76 -2.85
CA ILE A 68 -4.81 -3.33 -1.79
C ILE A 68 -5.37 -4.67 -1.30
N GLU A 69 -6.68 -4.75 -1.03
CA GLU A 69 -7.35 -5.99 -0.63
C GLU A 69 -7.25 -7.09 -1.70
N SER A 70 -7.33 -6.71 -2.98
CA SER A 70 -7.13 -7.65 -4.10
C SER A 70 -5.71 -8.17 -4.12
N GLY A 71 -4.70 -7.30 -3.95
CA GLY A 71 -3.30 -7.70 -3.84
C GLY A 71 -3.02 -8.60 -2.64
N LEU A 72 -3.61 -8.32 -1.47
CA LEU A 72 -3.55 -9.20 -0.30
C LEU A 72 -4.13 -10.59 -0.57
N SER A 73 -5.25 -10.65 -1.29
CA SER A 73 -5.87 -11.93 -1.68
C SER A 73 -4.94 -12.75 -2.59
N ASP A 74 -4.28 -12.10 -3.55
CA ASP A 74 -3.30 -12.74 -4.43
C ASP A 74 -2.07 -13.24 -3.66
N VAL A 75 -1.53 -12.46 -2.72
CA VAL A 75 -0.40 -12.88 -1.86
C VAL A 75 -0.79 -14.06 -0.97
N ASN A 76 -1.96 -14.03 -0.35
CA ASN A 76 -2.45 -15.14 0.47
C ASN A 76 -2.65 -16.41 -0.36
N THR A 77 -3.13 -16.28 -1.59
CA THR A 77 -3.23 -17.39 -2.55
C THR A 77 -1.85 -17.94 -2.88
N ALA A 78 -0.85 -17.08 -3.13
CA ALA A 78 0.52 -17.50 -3.38
C ALA A 78 1.12 -18.28 -2.19
N VAL A 79 0.86 -17.87 -0.95
CA VAL A 79 1.29 -18.60 0.27
C VAL A 79 0.64 -19.99 0.34
N GLY A 80 -0.64 -20.10 0.01
CA GLY A 80 -1.35 -21.38 -0.06
C GLY A 80 -0.74 -22.31 -1.09
N LEU A 81 -0.54 -21.82 -2.33
CA LEU A 81 0.07 -22.58 -3.41
C LEU A 81 1.52 -23.01 -3.11
N LEU A 82 2.29 -22.16 -2.43
CA LEU A 82 3.65 -22.49 -2.00
C LEU A 82 3.64 -23.65 -0.98
N THR A 83 2.65 -23.67 -0.09
CA THR A 83 2.46 -24.74 0.89
C THR A 83 2.08 -26.06 0.21
N GLU A 84 1.17 -26.02 -0.76
CA GLU A 84 0.81 -27.20 -1.56
C GLU A 84 2.00 -27.73 -2.37
N LEU A 85 2.80 -26.84 -2.98
CA LEU A 85 3.99 -27.20 -3.72
C LEU A 85 5.02 -27.90 -2.81
N ARG A 86 5.21 -27.42 -1.57
CA ARG A 86 6.08 -28.08 -0.59
C ARG A 86 5.63 -29.52 -0.31
N VAL A 87 4.33 -29.74 -0.11
CA VAL A 87 3.76 -31.08 0.10
C VAL A 87 3.97 -31.96 -1.13
N ALA A 88 3.72 -31.44 -2.33
CA ALA A 88 3.91 -32.17 -3.58
C ALA A 88 5.38 -32.59 -3.80
N ILE A 89 6.34 -31.70 -3.50
CA ILE A 89 7.77 -32.03 -3.55
C ILE A 89 8.11 -33.13 -2.54
N ASN A 90 7.68 -33.00 -1.29
CA ASN A 90 7.93 -34.04 -0.27
C ASN A 90 7.37 -35.41 -0.68
N ASN A 91 6.18 -35.44 -1.28
CA ASN A 91 5.55 -36.67 -1.77
C ASN A 91 6.27 -37.25 -3.02
N SER A 92 6.86 -36.40 -3.85
CA SER A 92 7.55 -36.82 -5.08
C SER A 92 8.95 -37.38 -4.82
N PHE A 93 9.58 -36.99 -3.71
CA PHE A 93 10.94 -37.37 -3.33
C PHE A 93 10.98 -38.36 -2.16
N VAL A 94 9.98 -39.25 -2.06
CA VAL A 94 9.90 -40.27 -1.01
C VAL A 94 11.10 -41.23 -1.08
N VAL A 95 11.89 -41.24 -0.01
CA VAL A 95 13.01 -42.17 0.15
C VAL A 95 12.47 -43.56 0.48
N THR A 96 12.52 -44.48 -0.49
CA THR A 96 12.17 -45.89 -0.30
C THR A 96 13.40 -46.77 0.00
N SER A 97 13.15 -47.96 0.57
CA SER A 97 14.19 -48.98 0.83
C SER A 97 14.93 -49.45 -0.43
N LYS A 98 14.38 -49.22 -1.62
CA LYS A 98 14.97 -49.58 -2.92
C LYS A 98 16.09 -48.65 -3.40
N HIS A 99 16.22 -47.45 -2.81
CA HIS A 99 17.29 -46.52 -3.17
C HIS A 99 18.63 -46.93 -2.56
N THR A 100 19.71 -46.79 -3.34
CA THR A 100 21.10 -46.88 -2.84
C THR A 100 21.40 -45.72 -1.88
N GLN A 101 22.40 -45.89 -1.00
CA GLN A 101 22.77 -44.84 -0.04
C GLN A 101 23.06 -43.50 -0.73
N THR A 102 23.84 -43.51 -1.81
CA THR A 102 24.15 -42.31 -2.61
C THR A 102 22.91 -41.62 -3.17
N GLN A 103 21.90 -42.40 -3.61
CA GLN A 103 20.62 -41.85 -4.08
C GLN A 103 19.84 -41.21 -2.94
N ARG A 104 19.81 -41.83 -1.76
CA ARG A 104 19.16 -41.26 -0.56
C ARG A 104 19.81 -39.93 -0.16
N ASP A 105 21.14 -39.90 -0.08
CA ASP A 105 21.89 -38.69 0.30
C ASP A 105 21.71 -37.55 -0.71
N ASN A 106 21.54 -37.87 -2.00
CA ASN A 106 21.27 -36.88 -3.04
C ASN A 106 19.82 -36.35 -2.95
N ILE A 107 18.85 -37.24 -2.72
CA ILE A 107 17.44 -36.86 -2.50
C ILE A 107 17.32 -35.93 -1.29
N LEU A 108 17.95 -36.29 -0.17
CA LEU A 108 17.93 -35.50 1.06
C LEU A 108 18.53 -34.10 0.85
N ARG A 109 19.67 -33.98 0.18
CA ARG A 109 20.27 -32.67 -0.15
C ARG A 109 19.38 -31.80 -1.02
N LYS A 110 18.68 -32.38 -2.00
CA LYS A 110 17.74 -31.65 -2.86
C LYS A 110 16.52 -31.18 -2.09
N LEU A 111 16.00 -32.01 -1.18
CA LEU A 111 14.89 -31.65 -0.30
C LEU A 111 15.28 -30.53 0.66
N ASP A 112 16.48 -30.57 1.21
CA ASP A 112 17.00 -29.53 2.11
C ASP A 112 17.12 -28.18 1.39
N ALA A 113 17.76 -28.17 0.21
CA ALA A 113 17.85 -26.96 -0.62
C ALA A 113 16.47 -26.41 -1.05
N ALA A 114 15.53 -27.31 -1.39
CA ALA A 114 14.16 -26.92 -1.68
C ALA A 114 13.48 -26.29 -0.45
N ASN A 115 13.67 -26.86 0.74
CA ASN A 115 13.10 -26.33 1.98
C ASN A 115 13.63 -24.94 2.31
N THR A 116 14.93 -24.69 2.14
CA THR A 116 15.51 -23.34 2.29
C THR A 116 14.87 -22.34 1.32
N CYS A 117 14.67 -22.74 0.06
CA CYS A 117 14.00 -21.89 -0.94
C CYS A 117 12.53 -21.60 -0.57
N PHE A 118 11.81 -22.60 -0.07
CA PHE A 118 10.43 -22.44 0.41
C PHE A 118 10.34 -21.46 1.57
N GLU A 119 11.23 -21.58 2.56
CA GLU A 119 11.27 -20.68 3.71
C GLU A 119 11.57 -19.24 3.28
N ALA A 120 12.60 -19.04 2.45
CA ALA A 120 12.93 -17.73 1.91
C ALA A 120 11.77 -17.10 1.12
N THR A 121 11.09 -17.89 0.28
CA THR A 121 9.94 -17.43 -0.51
C THR A 121 8.76 -17.08 0.39
N ARG A 122 8.44 -17.94 1.36
CA ARG A 122 7.36 -17.68 2.33
C ARG A 122 7.63 -16.41 3.12
N ASP A 123 8.85 -16.22 3.61
CA ASP A 123 9.21 -15.04 4.38
C ASP A 123 9.12 -13.77 3.52
N ALA A 124 9.45 -13.84 2.23
CA ALA A 124 9.23 -12.74 1.28
C ALA A 124 7.73 -12.43 1.08
N LEU A 125 6.89 -13.45 0.94
CA LEU A 125 5.43 -13.28 0.82
C LEU A 125 4.82 -12.67 2.07
N LEU A 126 5.29 -13.08 3.26
CA LEU A 126 4.83 -12.50 4.53
C LEU A 126 5.23 -11.03 4.66
N ARG A 127 6.45 -10.66 4.25
CA ARG A 127 6.84 -9.24 4.18
C ARG A 127 5.97 -8.45 3.21
N ALA A 128 5.65 -9.00 2.04
CA ALA A 128 4.76 -8.35 1.08
C ALA A 128 3.35 -8.15 1.67
N HIS A 129 2.82 -9.16 2.36
CA HIS A 129 1.56 -9.07 3.08
C HIS A 129 1.57 -7.96 4.15
N ASP A 130 2.66 -7.84 4.91
CA ASP A 130 2.80 -6.77 5.92
C ASP A 130 2.83 -5.38 5.30
N VAL A 131 3.49 -5.22 4.15
CA VAL A 131 3.50 -3.96 3.37
C VAL A 131 2.08 -3.56 2.95
N PHE A 132 1.30 -4.48 2.36
CA PHE A 132 -0.09 -4.17 2.00
C PHE A 132 -0.96 -3.76 3.19
N ASN A 133 -0.76 -4.39 4.36
CA ASN A 133 -1.50 -4.02 5.57
C ASN A 133 -1.11 -2.63 6.08
N LEU A 134 0.17 -2.28 6.03
CA LEU A 134 0.65 -0.95 6.37
C LEU A 134 0.01 0.10 5.42
N ASP A 135 -0.02 -0.19 4.13
CA ASP A 135 -0.63 0.68 3.12
C ASP A 135 -2.12 0.90 3.36
N ALA A 136 -2.87 -0.17 3.66
CA ALA A 136 -4.28 -0.05 4.02
C ALA A 136 -4.49 0.88 5.23
N GLN A 137 -3.63 0.78 6.24
CA GLN A 137 -3.70 1.63 7.44
C GLN A 137 -3.39 3.10 7.11
N LEU A 138 -2.36 3.37 6.31
CA LEU A 138 -2.00 4.72 5.90
C LEU A 138 -3.09 5.36 5.04
N VAL A 139 -3.63 4.63 4.06
CA VAL A 139 -4.75 5.08 3.22
C VAL A 139 -6.01 5.36 4.05
N SER A 140 -6.30 4.53 5.06
CA SER A 140 -7.40 4.74 5.99
C SER A 140 -7.22 6.00 6.85
N ALA A 141 -5.99 6.25 7.33
CA ALA A 141 -5.65 7.46 8.07
C ALA A 141 -5.82 8.72 7.20
N ILE A 142 -5.31 8.69 5.96
CA ILE A 142 -5.50 9.77 4.97
C ILE A 142 -6.98 10.02 4.74
N THR A 143 -7.78 8.98 4.50
CA THR A 143 -9.22 9.09 4.25
C THR A 143 -9.95 9.75 5.41
N THR A 144 -9.59 9.37 6.64
CA THR A 144 -10.18 9.93 7.85
C THR A 144 -9.85 11.41 7.98
N GLN A 145 -8.58 11.78 7.85
CA GLN A 145 -8.14 13.17 7.93
C GLN A 145 -8.71 14.04 6.81
N ALA A 146 -8.76 13.52 5.57
CA ALA A 146 -9.36 14.20 4.42
C ALA A 146 -10.84 14.54 4.67
N ARG A 147 -11.61 13.63 5.27
CA ARG A 147 -13.01 13.88 5.65
C ARG A 147 -13.13 15.00 6.69
N ILE A 148 -12.25 15.01 7.69
CA ILE A 148 -12.25 16.03 8.75
C ILE A 148 -11.93 17.41 8.15
N VAL A 149 -10.84 17.51 7.38
CA VAL A 149 -10.45 18.77 6.72
C VAL A 149 -11.56 19.26 5.78
N ARG A 150 -12.21 18.35 5.04
CA ARG A 150 -13.34 18.71 4.16
C ARG A 150 -14.48 19.36 4.93
N LEU A 151 -14.83 18.82 6.09
CA LEU A 151 -15.89 19.38 6.94
C LEU A 151 -15.53 20.82 7.34
N PHE A 152 -14.32 21.04 7.85
CA PHE A 152 -13.89 22.38 8.27
C PHE A 152 -13.77 23.37 7.10
N ILE A 153 -13.24 22.94 5.96
CA ILE A 153 -13.17 23.77 4.75
C ILE A 153 -14.57 24.12 4.22
N THR A 154 -15.60 23.32 4.51
CA THR A 154 -16.98 23.61 4.07
C THR A 154 -17.71 24.55 5.03
N LEU A 155 -17.35 24.59 6.31
CA LEU A 155 -17.96 25.48 7.30
C LEU A 155 -17.52 26.92 7.05
N ASP A 156 -18.47 27.81 6.76
CA ASP A 156 -18.19 29.21 6.37
C ASP A 156 -17.96 30.18 7.55
N ASN A 157 -17.80 29.63 8.77
CA ASN A 157 -17.62 30.43 9.98
C ASN A 157 -16.14 30.73 10.25
N VAL A 158 -15.71 31.91 9.81
CA VAL A 158 -14.34 32.46 9.95
C VAL A 158 -13.83 32.48 11.40
N SER A 159 -14.73 32.58 12.38
CA SER A 159 -14.39 32.74 13.80
C SER A 159 -14.32 31.44 14.59
N VAL A 160 -14.93 30.34 14.10
CA VAL A 160 -14.78 29.01 14.71
C VAL A 160 -13.57 28.32 14.09
N ARG A 161 -12.42 28.82 14.54
CA ARG A 161 -11.11 28.17 14.70
C ARG A 161 -10.30 27.90 13.42
N LEU A 162 -9.68 28.96 12.91
CA LEU A 162 -8.47 28.86 12.06
C LEU A 162 -7.46 27.85 12.65
N ALA A 163 -7.20 27.93 13.96
CA ALA A 163 -6.27 27.01 14.64
C ALA A 163 -6.68 25.51 14.53
N VAL A 164 -7.98 25.20 14.60
CA VAL A 164 -8.43 23.80 14.45
C VAL A 164 -8.38 23.35 12.99
N LEU A 165 -8.68 24.25 12.05
CA LEU A 165 -8.49 23.95 10.63
C LEU A 165 -7.00 23.74 10.31
N GLU A 166 -6.12 24.61 10.81
CA GLU A 166 -4.66 24.52 10.69
C GLU A 166 -4.12 23.20 11.25
N ASP A 167 -4.54 22.81 12.47
CA ASP A 167 -4.14 21.54 13.07
C ASP A 167 -4.57 20.33 12.22
N ASN A 168 -5.81 20.33 11.71
CA ASN A 168 -6.31 19.23 10.89
C ASN A 168 -5.65 19.19 9.49
N CYS A 169 -5.41 20.36 8.88
CA CYS A 169 -4.65 20.45 7.64
C CYS A 169 -3.22 19.93 7.83
N THR A 170 -2.56 20.32 8.93
CA THR A 170 -1.21 19.84 9.29
C THR A 170 -1.19 18.32 9.51
N ASN A 171 -2.23 17.77 10.17
CA ASN A 171 -2.37 16.33 10.35
C ASN A 171 -2.56 15.60 9.02
N LEU A 172 -3.37 16.12 8.11
CA LEU A 172 -3.56 15.54 6.79
C LEU A 172 -2.27 15.58 5.97
N VAL A 173 -1.56 16.72 5.96
CA VAL A 173 -0.24 16.85 5.33
C VAL A 173 0.73 15.82 5.91
N ARG A 174 0.79 15.66 7.24
CA ARG A 174 1.64 14.65 7.88
C ARG A 174 1.28 13.23 7.45
N CYS A 175 -0.01 12.89 7.33
CA CYS A 175 -0.43 11.58 6.81
C CYS A 175 0.02 11.37 5.36
N CYS A 176 -0.11 12.40 4.52
CA CYS A 176 0.33 12.37 3.12
C CYS A 176 1.85 12.21 3.04
N THR A 177 2.61 12.97 3.82
CA THR A 177 4.08 12.91 3.84
C THR A 177 4.55 11.55 4.33
N SER A 178 3.96 11.03 5.41
CA SER A 178 4.29 9.69 5.91
C SER A 178 4.03 8.60 4.85
N TYR A 179 2.96 8.73 4.06
CA TYR A 179 2.70 7.82 2.95
C TYR A 179 3.73 7.96 1.84
N LYS A 180 4.07 9.19 1.44
CA LYS A 180 5.06 9.47 0.39
C LYS A 180 6.46 8.97 0.78
N ASP A 181 6.87 9.17 2.04
CA ASP A 181 8.17 8.73 2.56
C ASP A 181 8.29 7.20 2.55
N SER A 182 7.21 6.48 2.88
CA SER A 182 7.17 5.01 2.80
C SER A 182 7.29 4.47 1.37
N HIS A 183 7.11 5.32 0.35
CA HIS A 183 7.06 4.90 -1.06
C HIS A 183 8.05 5.64 -1.97
N HIS A 184 8.94 6.46 -1.40
CA HIS A 184 9.82 7.34 -2.17
C HIS A 184 10.71 6.58 -3.15
N GLU A 185 11.34 5.49 -2.71
CA GLU A 185 12.20 4.62 -3.54
C GLU A 185 11.44 3.96 -4.70
N TYR A 186 10.12 3.80 -4.57
CA TYR A 186 9.28 3.11 -5.54
C TYR A 186 8.79 4.04 -6.66
N ILE A 187 8.55 5.31 -6.32
CA ILE A 187 8.10 6.33 -7.28
C ILE A 187 9.23 6.74 -8.22
N GLU A 188 10.48 6.81 -7.74
CA GLU A 188 11.64 7.10 -8.60
C GLU A 188 11.82 6.05 -9.71
N GLN A 189 11.40 4.80 -9.45
CA GLN A 189 11.44 3.70 -10.42
C GLN A 189 10.26 3.71 -11.39
N LEU A 190 9.10 4.23 -10.98
CA LEU A 190 7.89 4.33 -11.82
C LEU A 190 7.89 5.56 -12.76
N LEU A 191 8.77 6.54 -12.50
CA LEU A 191 8.91 7.78 -13.29
C LEU A 191 10.05 7.73 -14.33
N GLN A 192 10.81 6.62 -14.39
CA GLN A 192 11.83 6.35 -15.41
C GLN A 192 11.25 5.58 -16.59
#